data_AF-F5H676-F1
#
_entry.id   AF-F5H676-F1
#
_cell.length_a   1.000
_cell.length_b   1.000
_cell.length_c   1.000
_cell.angle_alpha   90.00
_cell.angle_beta   90.00
_cell.angle_gamma   90.00
#
_symmetry.space_group_name_H-M   'P 1'
#
loop_
_entity.id
_entity.type
_entity.pdbx_description
1 polymer ?
#
loop_
_entity_poly.entity_id
_entity_poly.type
_entity_poly.pdbx_seq_one_letter_code
_entity_poly.pdbx_strand_id
1 'polypeptide(L)'
;MAAASIANIVKSSLGPVGLDKMLVDDIGDVTITNDGATILKLLEVEHPAAKVLCELADLQDKEVGDGTTSVVIIAAELLKNADELVKQKIHPTSVISGYRLACKEAVRYIN
;
A
#
# COMPACT_ATOMS: atom_id res chain seq x y z
N MET A 1 5.23 -12.32 -2.22
CA MET A 1 4.91 -11.23 -3.17
C MET A 1 5.44 -9.93 -2.60
N ALA A 2 6.16 -9.12 -3.38
CA ALA A 2 6.77 -7.88 -2.89
C ALA A 2 5.74 -6.89 -2.29
N ALA A 3 4.55 -6.80 -2.89
CA ALA A 3 3.45 -5.97 -2.40
C ALA A 3 3.00 -6.34 -0.97
N ALA A 4 2.92 -7.64 -0.66
CA ALA A 4 2.53 -8.10 0.67
C ALA A 4 3.59 -7.76 1.73
N SER A 5 4.88 -7.82 1.37
CA SER A 5 5.97 -7.42 2.28
C SER A 5 5.87 -5.95 2.65
N ILE A 6 5.65 -5.07 1.65
CA ILE A 6 5.48 -3.63 1.87
C ILE A 6 4.29 -3.33 2.76
N ALA A 7 3.14 -3.94 2.48
CA ALA A 7 1.95 -3.74 3.31
C ALA A 7 2.14 -4.22 4.75
N ASN A 8 2.81 -5.35 4.96
CA ASN A 8 3.07 -5.88 6.31
C ASN A 8 3.94 -4.95 7.15
N ILE A 9 4.86 -4.20 6.54
CA ILE A 9 5.66 -3.20 7.24
C ILE A 9 4.72 -2.12 7.80
N VAL A 10 3.93 -1.47 6.95
CA VAL A 10 3.09 -0.33 7.38
C VAL A 10 1.82 -0.73 8.14
N LYS A 11 1.38 -1.99 8.07
CA LYS A 11 0.13 -2.47 8.69
C LYS A 11 0.09 -2.31 10.21
N SER A 12 1.22 -2.47 10.90
CA SER A 12 1.30 -2.29 12.36
C SER A 12 1.23 -0.81 12.80
N SER A 13 1.30 0.11 11.86
CA SER A 13 1.23 1.57 12.07
C SER A 13 -0.16 2.13 11.78
N LEU A 14 -1.11 1.29 11.34
CA LEU A 14 -2.46 1.73 10.98
C LEU A 14 -3.37 1.87 12.22
N GLY A 15 -4.05 3.03 12.31
CA GLY A 15 -5.16 3.27 13.23
C GLY A 15 -4.74 3.80 14.61
N PRO A 16 -5.71 4.03 15.53
CA PRO A 16 -5.44 4.64 16.84
C PRO A 16 -4.58 3.80 17.78
N VAL A 17 -4.51 2.49 17.53
CA VAL A 17 -3.65 1.53 18.24
C VAL A 17 -2.39 1.17 17.44
N GLY A 18 -2.16 1.86 16.33
CA GLY A 18 -0.95 1.73 15.53
C GLY A 18 0.27 2.20 16.32
N LEU A 19 1.41 1.57 16.03
CA LEU A 19 2.68 1.88 16.69
C LEU A 19 3.65 2.53 15.71
N ASP A 20 4.40 3.49 16.24
CA ASP A 20 5.47 4.16 15.52
C ASP A 20 6.59 3.19 15.16
N LYS A 21 7.33 3.52 14.11
CA LYS A 21 8.54 2.80 13.72
C LYS A 21 9.76 3.65 13.95
N MET A 22 10.79 3.02 14.48
CA MET A 22 12.13 3.55 14.53
C MET A 22 12.90 3.05 13.30
N LEU A 23 13.35 3.99 12.47
CA LEU A 23 14.17 3.77 11.29
C LEU A 23 15.55 4.36 11.57
N VAL A 24 16.59 3.61 11.26
CA VAL A 24 17.98 4.02 11.47
C VAL A 24 18.67 3.97 10.11
N ASP A 25 19.32 5.05 9.71
CA ASP A 25 20.07 5.10 8.46
C ASP A 25 21.52 4.58 8.63
N ASP A 26 22.28 4.55 7.52
CA ASP A 26 23.66 4.04 7.50
C ASP A 26 24.64 4.89 8.34
N ILE A 27 24.31 6.14 8.62
CA ILE A 27 25.14 7.09 9.39
C ILE A 27 24.76 7.02 10.88
N GLY A 28 23.63 6.40 11.21
CA GLY A 28 23.12 6.20 12.57
C GLY A 28 22.06 7.22 12.98
N ASP A 29 21.57 8.06 12.06
CA ASP A 29 20.48 8.98 12.35
C ASP A 29 19.17 8.21 12.52
N VAL A 30 18.41 8.59 13.55
CA VAL A 30 17.20 7.89 13.97
C VAL A 30 15.98 8.73 13.62
N THR A 31 15.07 8.15 12.84
CA THR A 31 13.75 8.72 12.55
C THR A 31 12.66 7.86 13.19
N ILE A 32 11.83 8.46 14.02
CA ILE A 32 10.65 7.80 14.61
C ILE A 32 9.40 8.38 13.96
N THR A 33 8.59 7.55 13.31
CA THR A 33 7.38 8.01 12.62
C THR A 33 6.31 6.92 12.52
N ASN A 34 5.05 7.35 12.46
CA ASN A 34 3.90 6.50 12.12
C ASN A 34 3.36 6.76 10.71
N ASP A 35 3.91 7.75 10.00
CA ASP A 35 3.46 8.08 8.65
C ASP A 35 3.96 7.03 7.64
N GLY A 36 3.02 6.40 6.95
CA GLY A 36 3.30 5.36 5.96
C GLY A 36 4.14 5.86 4.79
N ALA A 37 3.95 7.11 4.33
CA ALA A 37 4.73 7.65 3.22
C ALA A 37 6.20 7.84 3.64
N THR A 38 6.45 8.44 4.79
CA THR A 38 7.80 8.60 5.36
C THR A 38 8.47 7.25 5.61
N ILE A 39 7.76 6.29 6.20
CA ILE A 39 8.30 4.93 6.41
C ILE A 39 8.74 4.31 5.09
N LEU A 40 7.92 4.38 4.04
CA LEU A 40 8.21 3.76 2.75
C LEU A 40 9.30 4.49 1.97
N LYS A 41 9.44 5.81 2.15
CA LYS A 41 10.50 6.61 1.51
C LYS A 41 11.89 6.34 2.09
N LEU A 42 11.95 6.05 3.38
CA LEU A 42 13.20 5.72 4.07
C LEU A 42 13.62 4.25 3.87
N LEU A 43 12.74 3.41 3.31
CA LEU A 43 13.07 2.03 2.97
C LEU A 43 13.74 1.95 1.60
N GLU A 44 14.89 1.28 1.56
CA GLU A 44 15.56 0.96 0.30
C GLU A 44 14.84 -0.19 -0.43
N VAL A 45 13.90 0.18 -1.29
CA VAL A 45 13.09 -0.79 -2.05
C VAL A 45 13.65 -0.96 -3.46
N GLU A 46 14.23 -2.13 -3.74
CA GLU A 46 14.75 -2.45 -5.08
C GLU A 46 13.67 -3.00 -6.03
N HIS A 47 12.71 -3.76 -5.50
CA HIS A 47 11.75 -4.51 -6.32
C HIS A 47 10.78 -3.58 -7.06
N PRO A 48 10.64 -3.66 -8.41
CA PRO A 48 9.82 -2.71 -9.19
C PRO A 48 8.36 -2.62 -8.73
N ALA A 49 7.70 -3.76 -8.48
CA ALA A 49 6.30 -3.74 -8.01
C ALA A 49 6.13 -3.12 -6.60
N ALA A 50 7.18 -3.13 -5.78
CA ALA A 50 7.15 -2.50 -4.47
C ALA A 50 7.42 -0.98 -4.57
N LYS A 51 8.25 -0.55 -5.53
CA LYS A 51 8.42 0.88 -5.86
C LYS A 51 7.09 1.55 -6.24
N VAL A 52 6.26 0.88 -7.04
CA VAL A 52 4.91 1.37 -7.40
C VAL A 52 4.04 1.64 -6.17
N LEU A 53 4.15 0.80 -5.12
CA LEU A 53 3.42 1.04 -3.87
C LEU A 53 4.00 2.17 -3.03
N CYS A 54 5.32 2.38 -3.08
CA CYS A 54 5.96 3.51 -2.40
C CYS A 54 5.57 4.82 -3.07
N GLU A 55 5.58 4.87 -4.40
CA GLU A 55 5.10 6.00 -5.19
C GLU A 55 3.61 6.28 -4.94
N LEU A 56 2.78 5.24 -4.79
CA LEU A 56 1.37 5.39 -4.44
C LEU A 56 1.18 6.08 -3.07
N ALA A 57 1.99 5.74 -2.07
CA ALA A 57 1.94 6.37 -0.76
C ALA A 57 2.36 7.86 -0.81
N ASP A 58 3.44 8.17 -1.54
CA ASP A 58 3.94 9.53 -1.74
C ASP A 58 2.94 10.41 -2.51
N LEU A 59 2.24 9.84 -3.51
CA LEU A 59 1.16 10.53 -4.21
C LEU A 59 -0.03 10.84 -3.29
N GLN A 60 -0.42 9.88 -2.44
CA GLN A 60 -1.51 10.08 -1.49
C GLN A 60 -1.18 11.18 -0.47
N ASP A 61 0.07 11.23 -0.01
CA ASP A 61 0.56 12.29 0.88
C ASP A 61 0.50 13.67 0.21
N LYS A 62 0.93 13.77 -1.05
CA LYS A 62 0.94 15.05 -1.79
C LYS A 62 -0.45 15.58 -2.13
N GLU A 63 -1.37 14.71 -2.53
CA GLU A 63 -2.68 15.12 -3.01
C GLU A 63 -3.71 15.32 -1.88
N VAL A 64 -3.61 14.51 -0.81
CA VAL A 64 -4.60 14.49 0.28
C VAL A 64 -3.98 14.80 1.64
N GLY A 65 -2.72 14.40 1.88
CA GLY A 65 -2.03 14.57 3.16
C GLY A 65 -2.47 13.60 4.25
N ASP A 66 -3.27 12.57 3.91
CA ASP A 66 -3.71 11.51 4.83
C ASP A 66 -4.02 10.21 4.06
N GLY A 67 -4.08 9.09 4.78
CA GLY A 67 -4.41 7.78 4.24
C GLY A 67 -3.26 7.06 3.55
N THR A 68 -2.02 7.54 3.74
CA THR A 68 -0.79 6.98 3.15
C THR A 68 -0.61 5.49 3.49
N THR A 69 -0.86 5.11 4.74
CA THR A 69 -0.83 3.71 5.20
C THR A 69 -1.99 2.89 4.63
N SER A 70 -3.20 3.45 4.64
CA SER A 70 -4.43 2.77 4.20
C SER A 70 -4.39 2.42 2.72
N VAL A 71 -3.95 3.36 1.87
CA VAL A 71 -3.94 3.17 0.41
C VAL A 71 -3.01 2.02 0.00
N VAL A 72 -1.85 1.88 0.67
CA VAL A 72 -0.89 0.81 0.43
C VAL A 72 -1.44 -0.54 0.83
N ILE A 73 -2.10 -0.63 1.99
CA ILE A 73 -2.69 -1.88 2.49
C ILE A 73 -3.82 -2.34 1.57
N ILE A 74 -4.69 -1.42 1.13
CA ILE A 74 -5.77 -1.72 0.18
C ILE A 74 -5.19 -2.23 -1.14
N ALA A 75 -4.19 -1.55 -1.70
CA ALA A 75 -3.56 -1.96 -2.96
C ALA A 75 -2.93 -3.35 -2.87
N ALA A 76 -2.25 -3.66 -1.77
CA ALA A 76 -1.64 -4.97 -1.55
C ALA A 76 -2.69 -6.09 -1.40
N GLU A 77 -3.80 -5.82 -0.70
CA GLU A 77 -4.87 -6.81 -0.54
C GLU A 77 -5.60 -7.07 -1.88
N LEU A 78 -5.81 -6.03 -2.70
CA LEU A 78 -6.36 -6.18 -4.04
C LEU A 78 -5.47 -7.07 -4.93
N LEU A 79 -4.16 -6.90 -4.87
CA LEU A 79 -3.20 -7.73 -5.62
C LEU A 79 -3.20 -9.18 -5.12
N LYS A 80 -3.28 -9.39 -3.81
CA LYS A 80 -3.36 -10.73 -3.21
C LYS A 80 -4.63 -11.47 -3.64
N ASN A 81 -5.79 -10.81 -3.56
CA ASN A 81 -7.05 -11.39 -4.01
C ASN A 81 -7.06 -11.63 -5.53
N ALA A 82 -6.44 -10.75 -6.31
CA ALA A 82 -6.30 -10.95 -7.76
C ALA A 82 -5.43 -12.18 -8.08
N ASP A 83 -4.34 -12.41 -7.35
CA ASP A 83 -3.48 -13.59 -7.50
C ASP A 83 -4.25 -14.89 -7.24
N GLU A 84 -5.14 -14.92 -6.24
CA GLU A 84 -6.02 -16.06 -5.97
C GLU A 84 -6.99 -16.35 -7.14
N LEU A 85 -7.60 -15.32 -7.72
CA LEU A 85 -8.48 -15.46 -8.89
C LEU A 85 -7.72 -15.96 -10.12
N VAL A 86 -6.51 -15.46 -10.34
CA VAL A 86 -5.64 -15.90 -11.45
C VAL A 86 -5.23 -17.37 -11.27
N LYS A 87 -4.93 -17.81 -10.03
CA LYS A 87 -4.69 -19.22 -9.71
C LYS A 87 -5.88 -20.12 -10.03
N GLN A 88 -7.10 -19.60 -9.88
CA GLN A 88 -8.36 -20.26 -10.30
C GLN A 88 -8.63 -20.18 -11.81
N LYS A 89 -7.63 -19.81 -12.62
CA LYS A 89 -7.70 -19.71 -14.09
C LYS A 89 -8.62 -18.60 -14.61
N ILE A 90 -8.94 -17.60 -13.78
CA ILE A 90 -9.64 -16.39 -14.25
C ILE A 90 -8.63 -15.49 -14.95
N HIS A 91 -8.96 -15.04 -16.16
CA HIS A 91 -8.08 -14.18 -16.94
C HIS A 91 -7.89 -12.81 -16.25
N PRO A 92 -6.65 -12.27 -16.15
CA PRO A 92 -6.39 -11.00 -15.47
C PRO A 92 -7.25 -9.83 -15.97
N THR A 93 -7.54 -9.76 -17.27
CA THR A 93 -8.41 -8.71 -17.85
C THR A 93 -9.83 -8.74 -17.27
N SER A 94 -10.36 -9.94 -16.96
CA SER A 94 -11.67 -10.08 -16.32
C SER A 94 -11.63 -9.57 -14.88
N VAL A 95 -10.56 -9.86 -14.14
CA VAL A 95 -10.35 -9.35 -12.77
C VAL A 95 -10.27 -7.83 -12.77
N ILE A 96 -9.47 -7.25 -13.68
CA ILE A 96 -9.34 -5.79 -13.84
C ILE A 96 -10.71 -5.14 -14.16
N SER A 97 -11.49 -5.75 -15.06
CA SER A 97 -12.82 -5.25 -15.42
C SER A 97 -13.78 -5.31 -14.23
N GLY A 98 -13.74 -6.39 -13.45
CA GLY A 98 -14.51 -6.53 -12.22
C GLY A 98 -14.14 -5.48 -11.16
N TYR A 99 -12.84 -5.26 -10.92
CA TYR A 99 -12.38 -4.23 -9.98
C TYR A 99 -12.79 -2.82 -10.41
N ARG A 100 -12.74 -2.49 -11.71
CA ARG A 100 -13.21 -1.19 -12.23
C ARG A 100 -14.71 -1.00 -12.01
N LEU A 101 -15.51 -2.03 -12.25
CA LEU A 101 -16.95 -1.99 -12.01
C LEU A 101 -17.26 -1.82 -10.51
N ALA A 102 -16.61 -2.62 -9.65
CA ALA A 102 -16.77 -2.54 -8.21
C ALA A 102 -16.37 -1.17 -7.66
N CYS A 103 -15.25 -0.60 -8.14
CA CYS A 103 -14.80 0.74 -7.76
C CYS A 103 -15.84 1.80 -8.10
N LYS A 104 -16.45 1.74 -9.30
CA LYS A 104 -17.49 2.69 -9.71
C LYS A 104 -18.71 2.65 -8.79
N GLU A 105 -19.18 1.45 -8.42
CA GLU A 105 -20.31 1.30 -7.50
C GLU A 105 -19.94 1.69 -6.06
N ALA A 106 -18.73 1.39 -5.60
CA ALA A 106 -18.23 1.83 -4.30
C ALA A 106 -18.17 3.35 -4.19
N VAL A 107 -17.66 4.04 -5.22
CA VAL A 107 -17.66 5.51 -5.28
C VAL A 107 -19.09 6.05 -5.32
N ARG A 108 -20.01 5.41 -6.04
CA ARG A 108 -21.44 5.81 -6.02
C ARG A 108 -22.05 5.68 -4.63
N TYR A 109 -21.69 4.65 -3.85
CA TYR A 109 -22.22 4.43 -2.50
C TYR A 109 -21.65 5.41 -1.47
N ILE A 110 -20.40 5.84 -1.63
CA ILE A 110 -19.75 6.80 -0.72
C ILE A 110 -20.34 8.22 -0.87
N ASN A 111 -20.83 8.56 -2.07
CA ASN A 111 -21.46 9.85 -2.39
C ASN A 111 -22.97 9.83 -2.10
#